data_AF-A0AAN8GAT4-F1
#
_entry.id   AF-A0AAN8GAT4-F1
#
_cell.length_a   1.000
_cell.length_b   1.000
_cell.length_c   1.000
_cell.angle_alpha   90.00
_cell.angle_beta   90.00
_cell.angle_gamma   90.00
#
_symmetry.space_group_name_H-M   'P 1'
#
loop_
_entity.id
_entity.type
_entity.pdbx_description
1 polymer ?
#
loop_
_entity_poly.entity_id
_entity_poly.type
_entity_poly.pdbx_seq_one_letter_code
_entity_poly.pdbx_strand_id
1 'polypeptide(L)'
;MAWVLGMPQPSSYIPSLIGMDITHKPSYFERVQNVWSTFLYVYFTRKSSLETTEVFRRKYGADFPSLEEIAADSDMVFVSTDEFIEFPRPTLPHIVHIGGLGEAHLSKNGGLDDIFSVQMEKGSRGVVYFSLGTL
;
A
#
# COMPACT_ATOMS: atom_id res chain seq x y z
N MET A 1 -4.54 5.70 -5.81
CA MET A 1 -3.53 6.12 -6.81
C MET A 1 -3.61 5.41 -8.15
N ALA A 2 -4.25 4.23 -8.28
CA ALA A 2 -4.31 3.50 -9.55
C ALA A 2 -4.79 4.34 -10.75
N TRP A 3 -5.76 5.24 -10.54
CA TRP A 3 -6.27 6.14 -11.59
C TRP A 3 -5.23 7.16 -12.10
N VAL A 4 -4.30 7.60 -11.25
CA VAL A 4 -3.21 8.52 -11.63
C VAL A 4 -2.20 7.80 -12.51
N LEU A 5 -1.96 6.52 -12.22
CA LEU A 5 -1.06 5.64 -12.96
C LEU A 5 -1.69 5.03 -14.23
N GLY A 6 -2.95 5.36 -14.53
CA GLY A 6 -3.67 4.77 -15.67
C GLY A 6 -4.06 3.29 -15.49
N MET A 7 -3.96 2.75 -14.27
CA MET A 7 -4.39 1.38 -13.98
C MET A 7 -5.91 1.27 -13.92
N PRO A 8 -6.52 0.26 -14.58
CA PRO A 8 -7.95 0.02 -14.47
C PRO A 8 -8.29 -0.52 -13.08
N GLN A 9 -9.20 0.14 -12.37
CA GLN A 9 -9.70 -0.30 -11.08
C GLN A 9 -11.24 -0.38 -11.06
N PRO A 10 -11.84 -1.47 -11.61
CA PRO A 10 -13.28 -1.63 -11.61
C PRO A 10 -13.84 -1.78 -10.19
N SER A 11 -14.52 -0.75 -9.71
CA SER A 11 -15.14 -0.70 -8.37
C SER A 11 -16.33 -1.65 -8.20
N SER A 12 -16.71 -2.40 -9.23
CA SER A 12 -17.77 -3.41 -9.14
C SER A 12 -17.30 -4.73 -8.52
N TYR A 13 -16.00 -5.01 -8.48
CA TYR A 13 -15.46 -6.25 -7.90
C TYR A 13 -14.10 -6.09 -7.22
N ILE A 14 -13.34 -5.03 -7.51
CA ILE A 14 -12.11 -4.73 -6.78
C ILE A 14 -12.47 -3.99 -5.49
N PRO A 15 -12.14 -4.51 -4.30
CA PRO A 15 -12.48 -3.87 -3.05
C PRO A 15 -11.82 -2.49 -2.91
N SER A 16 -12.58 -1.54 -2.36
CA SER A 16 -12.07 -0.26 -1.90
C SER A 16 -11.06 -0.48 -0.77
N LEU A 17 -9.97 0.27 -0.78
CA LEU A 17 -8.98 0.31 0.32
C LEU A 17 -9.58 0.83 1.64
N ILE A 18 -10.70 1.55 1.55
CA ILE A 18 -11.44 2.02 2.71
C ILE A 18 -12.75 1.26 2.80
N GLY A 19 -12.98 0.67 3.97
CA GLY A 19 -14.32 0.54 4.54
C GLY A 19 -15.05 -0.79 4.36
N MET A 20 -14.51 -1.81 3.67
CA MET A 20 -15.17 -3.13 3.62
C MET A 20 -14.21 -4.29 3.32
N ASP A 21 -14.34 -5.37 4.09
CA ASP A 21 -13.84 -6.69 3.73
C ASP A 21 -14.84 -7.35 2.77
N ILE A 22 -14.65 -7.11 1.48
CA ILE A 22 -15.51 -7.69 0.45
C ILE A 22 -15.04 -9.11 0.14
N THR A 23 -15.98 -10.05 0.14
CA THR A 23 -15.70 -11.43 -0.23
C THR A 23 -15.39 -11.56 -1.73
N HIS A 24 -14.84 -12.71 -2.14
CA HIS A 24 -14.55 -13.01 -3.55
C HIS A 24 -15.80 -13.05 -4.47
N LYS A 25 -17.02 -13.01 -3.93
CA LYS A 25 -18.29 -12.99 -4.68
C LYS A 25 -19.27 -12.00 -4.06
N PRO A 26 -19.15 -10.70 -4.36
CA PRO A 26 -20.02 -9.70 -3.77
C PRO A 26 -21.43 -9.74 -4.37
N SER A 27 -22.41 -9.66 -3.48
CA SER A 27 -23.81 -9.37 -3.77
C SER A 27 -23.98 -7.98 -4.39
N TYR A 28 -25.13 -7.72 -5.00
CA TYR A 28 -25.41 -6.43 -5.63
C TYR A 28 -25.22 -5.23 -4.66
N PHE A 29 -25.71 -5.35 -3.42
CA PHE A 29 -25.60 -4.27 -2.43
C PHE A 29 -24.15 -4.03 -1.98
N GLU A 30 -23.37 -5.09 -1.78
CA GLU A 30 -21.93 -4.96 -1.47
C GLU A 30 -21.19 -4.24 -2.60
N ARG A 31 -21.55 -4.49 -3.86
CA ARG A 31 -20.97 -3.77 -5.01
C ARG A 31 -21.32 -2.29 -5.01
N VAL A 32 -22.58 -1.95 -4.74
CA VAL A 32 -23.02 -0.53 -4.66
C VAL A 32 -22.28 0.19 -3.54
N GLN A 33 -22.19 -0.44 -2.36
CA GLN A 33 -21.41 0.10 -1.25
C GLN A 33 -19.94 0.25 -1.63
N ASN A 34 -19.36 -0.69 -2.39
CA ASN A 34 -17.97 -0.62 -2.78
C ASN A 34 -17.68 0.52 -3.74
N VAL A 35 -18.58 0.78 -4.69
CA VAL A 35 -18.53 1.93 -5.58
C VAL A 35 -18.55 3.22 -4.76
N TRP A 36 -19.43 3.31 -3.76
CA TRP A 36 -19.51 4.46 -2.87
C TRP A 36 -18.22 4.65 -2.04
N SER A 37 -17.71 3.59 -1.43
CA SER A 37 -16.45 3.61 -0.68
C SER A 37 -15.27 3.99 -1.55
N THR A 38 -15.21 3.49 -2.79
CA THR A 38 -14.18 3.85 -3.76
C THR A 38 -14.24 5.34 -4.10
N PHE A 39 -15.44 5.90 -4.30
CA PHE A 39 -15.61 7.33 -4.54
C PHE A 39 -15.06 8.17 -3.38
N LEU A 40 -15.41 7.82 -2.14
CA LEU A 40 -14.90 8.49 -0.95
C LEU A 40 -13.36 8.38 -0.87
N TYR A 41 -12.82 7.18 -1.11
CA TYR A 41 -11.37 6.96 -1.12
C TYR A 41 -10.65 7.85 -2.13
N VAL A 42 -11.16 7.94 -3.36
CA VAL A 42 -10.60 8.83 -4.40
C VAL A 42 -10.67 10.28 -3.97
N TYR A 43 -11.81 10.73 -3.44
CA TYR A 43 -11.99 12.10 -2.96
C TYR A 43 -10.97 12.47 -1.87
N PHE A 44 -10.85 11.64 -0.83
CA PHE A 44 -9.93 11.89 0.29
C PHE A 44 -8.47 11.82 -0.15
N THR A 45 -8.11 10.84 -0.99
CA THR A 45 -6.73 10.71 -1.50
C THR A 45 -6.33 11.93 -2.32
N ARG A 46 -7.21 12.40 -3.21
CA ARG A 46 -6.95 13.60 -4.01
C ARG A 46 -6.84 14.86 -3.16
N LYS A 47 -7.73 15.02 -2.18
CA LYS A 47 -7.64 16.14 -1.22
C LYS A 47 -6.32 16.12 -0.45
N SER A 48 -5.94 14.97 0.09
CA SER A 48 -4.67 14.80 0.81
C SER A 48 -3.45 15.06 -0.09
N SER A 49 -3.49 14.63 -1.35
CA SER A 49 -2.45 14.89 -2.35
C SER A 49 -2.27 16.38 -2.62
N LEU A 50 -3.37 17.13 -2.74
CA LEU A 50 -3.35 18.59 -2.92
C LEU A 50 -2.79 19.31 -1.69
N GLU A 51 -3.26 18.95 -0.48
CA GLU A 51 -2.75 19.53 0.77
C GLU A 51 -1.25 19.26 0.94
N THR A 52 -0.80 18.05 0.62
CA THR A 52 0.62 17.69 0.67
C THR A 52 1.41 18.47 -0.37
N THR A 53 0.90 18.59 -1.60
CA THR A 53 1.50 19.42 -2.66
C THR A 53 1.71 20.87 -2.19
N GLU A 54 0.73 21.46 -1.49
CA GLU A 54 0.90 22.80 -0.92
C GLU A 54 2.04 22.88 0.10
N VAL A 55 2.18 21.88 0.96
CA VAL A 55 3.29 21.81 1.94
C VAL A 55 4.64 21.79 1.21
N PHE A 56 4.77 20.99 0.15
CA PHE A 56 5.99 20.95 -0.66
C PHE A 56 6.25 22.28 -1.36
N ARG A 57 5.23 22.91 -1.94
CA ARG A 57 5.37 24.22 -2.59
C ARG A 57 5.79 25.32 -1.62
N ARG A 58 5.28 25.31 -0.38
CA ARG A 58 5.71 26.26 0.67
C ARG A 58 7.17 26.07 1.07
N LYS A 59 7.68 24.82 1.04
CA LYS A 59 9.04 24.49 1.46
C LYS A 59 10.08 24.64 0.34
N TYR A 60 9.72 24.27 -0.88
CA TYR A 60 10.66 24.14 -2.00
C TYR A 60 10.39 25.13 -3.15
N GLY A 61 9.31 25.91 -3.09
CA GLY A 61 8.96 26.91 -4.09
C GLY A 61 7.64 26.62 -4.79
N ALA A 62 6.96 27.69 -5.27
CA ALA A 62 5.64 27.59 -5.89
C ALA A 62 5.61 26.70 -7.15
N ASP A 63 6.75 26.59 -7.84
CA ASP A 63 6.91 25.81 -9.07
C ASP A 63 7.09 24.30 -8.82
N PHE A 64 7.08 23.84 -7.56
CA PHE A 64 7.18 22.41 -7.26
C PHE A 64 5.98 21.64 -7.88
N PRO A 65 6.24 20.55 -8.65
CA PRO A 65 5.19 19.79 -9.32
C PRO A 65 4.26 19.13 -8.31
N SER A 66 3.00 18.91 -8.67
CA SER A 66 2.06 18.21 -7.81
C SER A 66 2.45 16.74 -7.64
N LEU A 67 2.07 16.15 -6.51
CA LEU A 67 2.34 14.73 -6.27
C LEU A 67 1.66 13.82 -7.31
N GLU A 68 0.50 14.24 -7.85
CA GLU A 68 -0.18 13.50 -8.92
C GLU A 68 0.60 13.58 -10.23
N GLU A 69 1.18 14.73 -10.58
CA GLU A 69 2.03 14.87 -11.77
C GLU A 69 3.30 14.02 -11.64
N ILE A 70 3.97 14.06 -10.49
CA ILE A 70 5.16 13.23 -10.24
C ILE A 70 4.80 11.74 -10.37
N ALA A 71 3.68 11.30 -9.80
CA ALA A 71 3.26 9.91 -9.88
C ALA A 71 2.89 9.50 -11.32
N ALA A 72 2.22 10.37 -12.07
CA ALA A 72 1.84 10.10 -13.46
C ALA A 72 3.05 10.06 -14.41
N ASP A 73 4.11 10.83 -14.13
CA ASP A 73 5.34 10.91 -14.92
C ASP A 73 6.39 9.85 -14.52
N SER A 74 6.07 8.97 -13.56
CA SER A 74 7.00 7.94 -13.09
C SER A 74 7.17 6.79 -14.10
N ASP A 75 8.41 6.53 -14.52
CA ASP A 75 8.76 5.41 -15.41
C ASP A 75 8.54 4.03 -14.78
N MET A 76 8.62 3.94 -13.44
CA MET A 76 8.48 2.69 -12.70
C MET A 76 7.90 2.94 -11.31
N VAL A 77 7.01 2.06 -10.87
CA VAL A 77 6.36 2.12 -9.56
C VAL A 77 6.64 0.84 -8.80
N PHE A 78 7.32 0.98 -7.66
CA PHE A 78 7.56 -0.12 -6.76
C PHE A 78 6.44 -0.24 -5.73
N VAL A 79 5.83 -1.43 -5.64
CA VAL A 79 4.74 -1.69 -4.69
C VAL A 79 5.24 -2.64 -3.62
N SER A 80 5.12 -2.21 -2.36
CA SER A 80 5.56 -2.96 -1.18
C SER A 80 4.55 -4.06 -0.79
N THR A 81 4.19 -4.91 -1.75
CA THR A 81 3.23 -6.00 -1.59
C THR A 81 3.57 -7.14 -2.55
N ASP A 82 3.10 -8.34 -2.23
CA ASP A 82 3.23 -9.51 -3.10
C ASP A 82 1.96 -9.67 -3.95
N GLU A 83 2.14 -9.96 -5.24
CA GLU A 83 1.04 -10.07 -6.20
C GLU A 83 0.04 -11.20 -5.88
N PHE A 84 0.49 -12.26 -5.19
CA PHE A 84 -0.34 -13.42 -4.85
C PHE A 84 -1.19 -13.21 -3.59
N ILE A 85 -0.85 -12.22 -2.77
CA ILE A 85 -1.58 -11.87 -1.55
C ILE A 85 -2.63 -10.79 -1.83
N GLU A 86 -2.43 -10.00 -2.89
CA GLU A 86 -3.40 -8.98 -3.31
C GLU A 86 -4.63 -9.54 -4.02
N PHE A 87 -5.72 -8.76 -3.99
CA PHE A 87 -6.87 -9.02 -4.83
C PHE A 87 -6.47 -9.00 -6.31
N PRO A 88 -6.92 -9.98 -7.13
CA PRO A 88 -6.58 -10.04 -8.53
C PRO A 88 -7.13 -8.80 -9.26
N ARG A 89 -6.20 -7.99 -9.77
CA ARG A 89 -6.50 -6.79 -10.54
C ARG A 89 -5.51 -6.66 -11.69
N PRO A 90 -5.89 -6.00 -12.79
CA PRO A 90 -4.93 -5.74 -13.86
C PRO A 90 -3.81 -4.82 -13.35
N THR A 91 -2.56 -5.15 -13.71
CA THR A 91 -1.37 -4.35 -13.43
C THR A 91 -0.73 -3.85 -14.73
N LEU A 92 0.21 -2.91 -14.64
CA LEU A 92 0.94 -2.37 -15.78
C LEU A 92 2.39 -2.86 -15.76
N PRO A 93 3.07 -2.97 -16.91
CA PRO A 93 4.44 -3.50 -16.98
C PRO A 93 5.47 -2.71 -16.17
N HIS A 94 5.22 -1.43 -15.91
CA HIS A 94 6.09 -0.56 -15.12
C HIS A 94 5.84 -0.67 -13.60
N ILE A 95 4.92 -1.54 -13.17
CA ILE A 95 4.61 -1.76 -11.77
C ILE A 95 5.32 -3.02 -11.31
N VAL A 96 6.25 -2.86 -10.38
CA VAL A 96 7.08 -3.94 -9.87
C VAL A 96 6.71 -4.20 -8.42
N HIS A 97 6.15 -5.37 -8.18
CA HIS A 97 5.90 -5.88 -6.84
C HIS A 97 7.22 -6.32 -6.22
N ILE A 98 7.64 -5.63 -5.17
CA ILE A 98 8.89 -5.91 -4.46
C ILE A 98 8.65 -6.53 -3.07
N GLY A 99 7.38 -6.78 -2.71
CA GLY A 99 7.02 -7.36 -1.43
C GLY A 99 7.39 -6.45 -0.25
N GLY A 100 7.59 -7.04 0.93
CA GLY A 100 8.09 -6.31 2.09
C GLY A 100 9.54 -5.88 1.89
N LEU A 101 9.78 -4.57 1.77
CA LEU A 101 11.11 -3.95 1.83
C LEU A 101 11.75 -4.23 3.21
N GLY A 102 12.35 -5.41 3.38
CA GLY A 102 12.94 -5.79 4.67
C GLY A 102 13.83 -7.03 4.65
N GLU A 103 13.69 -7.91 3.66
CA GLU A 103 14.42 -9.20 3.70
C GLU A 103 15.73 -9.19 2.90
N ALA A 104 15.86 -8.33 1.89
CA ALA A 104 16.91 -8.45 0.87
C ALA A 104 18.35 -8.15 1.34
N HIS A 105 18.57 -7.75 2.60
CA HIS A 105 19.92 -7.51 3.14
C HIS A 105 20.00 -7.65 4.67
N LEU A 106 19.27 -8.58 5.29
CA LEU A 106 19.78 -9.14 6.54
C LEU A 106 21.05 -9.89 6.16
N SER A 107 22.17 -9.20 6.38
CA SER A 107 23.57 -9.64 6.29
C SER A 107 23.68 -11.18 6.28
N LYS A 108 24.59 -11.73 5.47
CA LYS A 108 24.99 -13.14 5.57
C LYS A 108 25.37 -13.60 7.00
N ASN A 109 25.48 -12.69 7.97
CA ASN A 109 25.70 -12.89 9.40
C ASN A 109 24.58 -12.32 10.32
N GLY A 110 23.41 -11.97 9.80
CA GLY A 110 22.35 -11.21 10.49
C GLY A 110 21.44 -12.07 11.38
N GLY A 111 21.95 -12.54 12.52
CA GLY A 111 21.11 -13.05 13.59
C GLY A 111 20.28 -11.94 14.25
N LEU A 112 19.22 -12.33 14.97
CA LEU A 112 18.54 -11.41 15.90
C LEU A 112 19.54 -10.97 16.98
N ASP A 113 19.45 -9.73 17.46
CA ASP A 113 20.26 -9.29 18.62
C ASP A 113 20.09 -10.28 19.78
N ASP A 114 21.15 -10.45 20.58
CA ASP A 114 21.21 -11.46 21.65
C ASP A 114 19.98 -11.44 22.58
N ILE A 115 19.46 -10.25 22.88
CA ILE A 115 18.28 -10.07 23.74
C ILE A 115 17.06 -10.77 23.14
N PHE A 116 16.86 -10.66 21.82
CA PHE A 116 15.74 -11.28 21.12
C PHE A 116 15.99 -12.76 20.90
N SER A 117 17.20 -13.17 20.51
CA SER A 117 17.58 -14.58 20.34
C SER A 117 17.31 -15.37 21.61
N VAL A 118 17.73 -14.85 22.78
CA VAL A 118 17.47 -15.48 24.08
C VAL A 118 15.98 -15.60 24.40
N GLN A 119 15.14 -14.62 24.01
CA GLN A 119 13.69 -14.79 24.22
C GLN A 119 13.08 -15.82 23.28
N MET A 120 13.53 -15.85 22.02
CA MET A 120 13.01 -16.78 21.00
C MET A 120 13.36 -18.23 21.32
N GLU A 121 14.50 -18.49 21.96
CA GLU A 121 14.96 -19.84 22.33
C GLU A 121 14.30 -20.41 23.61
N LYS A 122 13.65 -19.58 24.45
CA LYS A 122 13.00 -20.05 25.70
C LYS A 122 11.81 -20.97 25.47
N GLY A 123 11.15 -20.86 24.31
CA GLY A 123 9.94 -21.62 24.01
C GLY A 123 10.24 -23.00 23.46
N SER A 124 10.13 -24.04 24.29
CA SER A 124 10.28 -25.45 23.83
C SER A 124 9.25 -25.88 22.76
N ARG A 125 8.16 -25.12 22.62
CA ARG A 125 7.11 -25.30 21.60
C ARG A 125 7.00 -24.11 20.64
N GLY A 126 7.98 -23.20 20.65
CA GLY A 126 7.95 -21.93 19.92
C GLY A 126 7.52 -20.73 20.79
N VAL A 127 7.56 -19.55 20.18
CA VAL A 127 7.30 -18.25 20.83
C VAL A 127 6.29 -17.47 20.00
N VAL A 128 5.39 -16.75 20.69
CA VAL A 128 4.46 -15.81 20.05
C VAL A 128 5.07 -14.41 20.15
N TYR A 129 5.41 -13.82 19.01
CA TYR A 129 5.83 -12.42 18.91
C TYR A 129 4.62 -11.52 18.67
N PHE A 130 4.53 -10.41 19.41
CA PHE A 130 3.48 -9.42 19.28
C PHE A 130 4.06 -8.01 19.26
N SER A 131 3.67 -7.22 18.26
CA SER A 131 4.05 -5.81 18.11
C SER A 131 2.87 -5.06 17.49
N LEU A 132 2.63 -3.84 17.98
CA LEU A 132 1.65 -2.91 17.40
C LEU A 132 2.29 -1.91 16.42
N GLY A 133 3.60 -2.03 16.19
CA GLY A 133 4.38 -1.06 15.41
C GLY A 133 4.66 0.24 16.17
N THR A 134 5.28 1.18 15.47
CA THR A 134 5.50 2.56 15.93
C THR A 134 4.42 3.46 15.37
N LEU A 135 4.07 4.54 16.09
CA LEU A 135 3.17 5.59 15.60
C LEU A 135 3.87 6.52 14.61
#